data_AF-A0A1H5W8A6-F1
#
_entry.id   AF-A0A1H5W8A6-F1
#
_cell.length_a   1.000
_cell.length_b   1.000
_cell.length_c   1.000
_cell.angle_alpha   90.00
_cell.angle_beta   90.00
_cell.angle_gamma   90.00
#
_symmetry.space_group_name_H-M   'P 1'
#
loop_
_entity.id
_entity.type
_entity.pdbx_description
1 polymer ?
#
loop_
_entity_poly.entity_id
_entity_poly.type
_entity_poly.pdbx_seq_one_letter_code
_entity_poly.pdbx_strand_id
1 'polypeptide(L)'
;MFWSVFWASVHYLSILMLFAFLYGELLLWRTGINERNIRTLLWLDIGYGLAALVVMVSGIARAGWTEKGWDFYLSNPWFHGKVTLFVLIGLLSLYPTKVLLGWRKAVKAGHVPEIDDALQRNLRGVLVAELHLVVLMPILAALMARGVGMGV
;
A
#
# COMPACT_ATOMS: atom_id res chain seq x y z
N MET A 1 -15.97 -21.66 8.23
CA MET A 1 -15.11 -21.19 9.35
C MET A 1 -13.64 -21.05 8.92
N PHE A 2 -12.96 -22.12 8.49
CA PHE A 2 -11.53 -22.07 8.10
C PHE A 2 -11.18 -21.01 7.03
N TRP A 3 -11.92 -20.99 5.91
CA TRP A 3 -11.66 -20.05 4.81
C TRP A 3 -11.78 -18.58 5.20
N SER A 4 -12.74 -18.25 6.07
CA SER A 4 -12.91 -16.88 6.60
C SER A 4 -11.67 -16.45 7.39
N VAL A 5 -11.18 -17.33 8.29
CA VAL A 5 -9.97 -17.09 9.08
C VAL A 5 -8.74 -16.96 8.17
N PHE A 6 -8.59 -17.85 7.19
CA PHE A 6 -7.48 -17.82 6.24
C PHE A 6 -7.40 -16.48 5.50
N TRP A 7 -8.50 -16.05 4.85
CA TRP A 7 -8.52 -14.80 4.11
C TRP A 7 -8.39 -13.57 5.00
N ALA A 8 -8.92 -13.62 6.23
CA ALA A 8 -8.71 -12.56 7.21
C ALA A 8 -7.22 -12.43 7.57
N SER A 9 -6.55 -13.54 7.89
CA SER A 9 -5.13 -13.58 8.22
C SER A 9 -4.26 -13.09 7.07
N VAL A 10 -4.49 -13.58 5.84
CA VAL A 10 -3.75 -13.12 4.65
C VAL A 10 -3.94 -11.62 4.45
N HIS A 11 -5.16 -11.09 4.61
CA HIS A 11 -5.42 -9.67 4.46
C HIS A 11 -4.69 -8.82 5.51
N TYR A 12 -4.75 -9.21 6.78
CA TYR A 12 -4.09 -8.45 7.84
C TYR A 12 -2.57 -8.51 7.75
N LEU A 13 -2.00 -9.69 7.48
CA LEU A 13 -0.56 -9.83 7.28
C LEU A 13 -0.08 -9.03 6.06
N SER A 14 -0.82 -9.04 4.95
CA SER A 14 -0.46 -8.24 3.78
C SER A 14 -0.56 -6.73 4.02
N ILE A 15 -1.51 -6.25 4.84
CA ILE A 15 -1.54 -4.84 5.27
C ILE A 15 -0.30 -4.49 6.08
N LEU A 16 0.11 -5.34 7.03
CA LEU A 16 1.32 -5.12 7.84
C LEU A 16 2.58 -5.10 6.95
N MET A 17 2.69 -6.03 6.00
CA MET A 17 3.79 -6.08 5.05
C MET A 17 3.80 -4.84 4.14
N LEU A 18 2.64 -4.42 3.63
CA LEU A 18 2.50 -3.21 2.83
C LEU A 18 3.00 -1.98 3.59
N PHE A 19 2.58 -1.81 4.84
CA PHE A 19 3.05 -0.72 5.68
C PHE A 19 4.55 -0.81 5.94
N ALA A 20 5.07 -2.01 6.24
CA ALA A 20 6.49 -2.23 6.51
C ALA A 20 7.38 -1.90 5.31
N PHE A 21 6.99 -2.32 4.10
CA PHE A 21 7.72 -1.99 2.87
C PHE A 21 7.72 -0.49 2.61
N LEU A 22 6.54 0.14 2.63
CA LEU A 22 6.39 1.58 2.40
C LEU A 22 7.18 2.41 3.42
N TYR A 23 7.11 2.03 4.70
CA TYR A 23 7.87 2.69 5.75
C TYR A 23 9.38 2.48 5.56
N GLY A 24 9.81 1.29 5.14
CA GLY A 24 11.20 0.98 4.80
C GLY A 24 11.73 1.86 3.66
N GLU A 25 10.93 2.06 2.61
CA GLU A 25 11.26 2.96 1.50
C GLU A 25 11.45 4.39 2.01
N LEU A 26 10.49 4.90 2.78
CA LEU A 26 10.56 6.24 3.36
C LEU A 26 11.80 6.41 4.24
N LEU A 27 12.13 5.41 5.06
CA LEU A 27 13.30 5.47 5.94
C LEU A 27 14.59 5.53 5.14
N LEU A 28 14.78 4.61 4.18
CA LEU A 28 15.96 4.58 3.32
C LEU A 28 16.10 5.86 2.50
N TRP A 29 15.00 6.34 1.93
CA TRP A 29 14.95 7.58 1.18
C TRP A 29 15.38 8.79 2.02
N ARG A 30 14.99 8.82 3.31
CA ARG A 30 15.37 9.89 4.24
C ARG A 30 16.82 9.83 4.70
N THR A 31 17.40 8.65 4.82
CA THR A 31 18.79 8.46 5.28
C THR A 31 19.84 8.55 4.16
N GLY A 32 19.39 8.66 2.91
CA GLY A 32 20.24 8.78 1.72
C GLY A 32 20.45 7.44 1.00
N ILE A 33 20.47 7.51 -0.33
CA ILE A 33 20.64 6.35 -1.21
C ILE A 33 22.10 6.25 -1.65
N ASN A 34 22.63 5.04 -1.66
CA ASN A 34 23.98 4.70 -2.10
C ASN A 34 23.98 3.34 -2.82
N GLU A 35 25.13 2.93 -3.34
CA GLU A 35 25.29 1.67 -4.10
C GLU A 35 24.84 0.43 -3.31
N ARG A 36 24.99 0.45 -1.98
CA ARG A 36 24.69 -0.70 -1.12
C ARG A 36 23.20 -0.85 -0.88
N ASN A 37 22.47 0.26 -0.71
CA ASN A 37 21.07 0.24 -0.32
C ASN A 37 20.08 0.48 -1.48
N ILE A 38 20.54 0.94 -2.65
CA ILE A 38 19.66 1.18 -3.78
C ILE A 38 18.96 -0.09 -4.27
N ARG A 39 19.65 -1.24 -4.21
CA ARG A 39 19.04 -2.54 -4.52
C ARG A 39 17.96 -2.89 -3.50
N THR A 40 18.17 -2.59 -2.24
CA THR A 40 17.17 -2.78 -1.18
C THR A 40 15.95 -1.91 -1.45
N LEU A 41 16.15 -0.64 -1.83
CA LEU A 41 15.05 0.26 -2.19
C LEU A 41 14.17 -0.31 -3.32
N LEU A 42 14.78 -0.85 -4.37
CA LEU A 42 14.04 -1.51 -5.47
C LEU A 42 13.27 -2.75 -5.00
N TRP A 43 13.83 -3.53 -4.08
CA TRP A 43 13.15 -4.71 -3.52
C TRP A 43 12.00 -4.33 -2.60
N LEU A 44 12.11 -3.23 -1.86
CA LEU A 44 11.02 -2.71 -1.04
C LEU A 44 9.86 -2.26 -1.92
N ASP A 45 10.11 -1.52 -3.01
CA ASP A 45 9.07 -1.09 -3.97
C ASP A 45 8.33 -2.28 -4.62
N ILE A 46 9.08 -3.33 -5.00
CA ILE A 46 8.49 -4.58 -5.48
C ILE A 46 7.66 -5.25 -4.36
N GLY A 47 8.20 -5.31 -3.15
CA GLY A 47 7.52 -5.89 -1.99
C GLY A 47 6.23 -5.15 -1.64
N TYR A 48 6.25 -3.82 -1.69
CA TYR A 48 5.10 -2.95 -1.50
C TYR A 48 4.02 -3.23 -2.53
N GLY A 49 4.37 -3.25 -3.83
CA GLY A 49 3.43 -3.55 -4.90
C GLY A 49 2.82 -4.95 -4.82
N LEU A 50 3.62 -5.96 -4.46
CA LEU A 50 3.12 -7.32 -4.23
C LEU A 50 2.20 -7.39 -3.01
N ALA A 51 2.57 -6.73 -1.91
CA ALA A 51 1.72 -6.66 -0.72
C ALA A 51 0.38 -5.97 -1.04
N ALA A 52 0.39 -4.88 -1.81
CA ALA A 52 -0.82 -4.19 -2.27
C ALA A 52 -1.72 -5.11 -3.10
N LEU A 53 -1.15 -5.89 -4.02
CA LEU A 53 -1.90 -6.88 -4.78
C LEU A 53 -2.55 -7.93 -3.87
N VAL A 54 -1.82 -8.43 -2.87
CA VAL A 54 -2.35 -9.41 -1.92
C VAL A 54 -3.45 -8.79 -1.04
N VAL A 55 -3.30 -7.53 -0.60
CA VAL A 55 -4.34 -6.78 0.12
C VAL A 55 -5.60 -6.68 -0.73
N MET A 56 -5.49 -6.36 -2.01
CA MET A 56 -6.62 -6.23 -2.92
C MET A 56 -7.35 -7.57 -3.12
N VAL A 57 -6.61 -8.62 -3.50
CA VAL A 57 -7.19 -9.96 -3.76
C VAL A 57 -7.84 -10.52 -2.50
N SER A 58 -7.16 -10.47 -1.37
CA SER A 58 -7.71 -10.94 -0.09
C SER A 58 -8.89 -10.09 0.39
N GLY A 59 -8.89 -8.78 0.10
CA GLY A 59 -10.00 -7.88 0.40
C GLY A 59 -11.27 -8.24 -0.37
N ILE A 60 -11.14 -8.51 -1.68
CA ILE A 60 -12.25 -8.98 -2.53
C ILE A 60 -12.75 -10.35 -2.06
N ALA A 61 -11.84 -11.29 -1.78
CA ALA A 61 -12.19 -12.60 -1.25
C ALA A 61 -12.98 -12.48 0.07
N ARG A 62 -12.59 -11.54 0.94
CA ARG A 62 -13.34 -11.25 2.16
C ARG A 62 -14.72 -10.66 1.89
N ALA A 63 -14.87 -9.74 0.94
CA ALA A 63 -16.19 -9.19 0.60
C ALA A 63 -17.15 -10.29 0.07
N GLY A 64 -16.63 -11.26 -0.70
CA GLY A 64 -17.43 -12.34 -1.28
C GLY A 64 -17.71 -13.55 -0.40
N TRP A 65 -16.82 -13.90 0.53
CA TRP A 65 -16.92 -15.12 1.35
C TRP A 65 -17.12 -14.89 2.86
N THR A 66 -17.42 -13.65 3.30
CA THR A 66 -17.68 -13.35 4.72
C THR A 66 -19.15 -13.11 5.06
N GLU A 67 -19.42 -13.05 6.37
CA GLU A 67 -20.72 -13.22 7.02
C GLU A 67 -21.78 -12.16 6.68
N LYS A 68 -21.40 -11.00 6.13
CA LYS A 68 -22.33 -9.88 5.87
C LYS A 68 -22.94 -9.84 4.46
N GLY A 69 -22.41 -10.61 3.51
CA GLY A 69 -22.87 -10.63 2.12
C GLY A 69 -22.54 -9.36 1.32
N TRP A 70 -22.61 -9.44 -0.02
CA TRP A 70 -22.26 -8.34 -0.93
C TRP A 70 -23.12 -7.08 -0.75
N ASP A 71 -24.41 -7.24 -0.45
CA ASP A 71 -25.35 -6.12 -0.32
C ASP A 71 -24.97 -5.18 0.83
N PHE A 72 -24.43 -5.72 1.93
CA PHE A 72 -23.90 -4.91 3.03
C PHE A 72 -22.74 -4.03 2.56
N TYR A 73 -21.80 -4.59 1.79
CA TYR A 73 -20.64 -3.83 1.32
C TYR A 73 -21.02 -2.77 0.29
N LEU A 74 -21.90 -3.12 -0.66
CA LEU A 74 -22.32 -2.20 -1.73
C LEU A 74 -23.17 -1.04 -1.22
N SER A 75 -23.93 -1.23 -0.15
CA SER A 75 -24.72 -0.16 0.49
C SER A 75 -23.92 0.68 1.50
N ASN A 76 -22.72 0.25 1.88
CA ASN A 76 -21.93 0.90 2.93
C ASN A 76 -21.03 2.01 2.37
N PRO A 77 -21.25 3.30 2.71
CA PRO A 77 -20.43 4.40 2.20
C PRO A 77 -18.96 4.29 2.62
N TRP A 78 -18.67 3.69 3.77
CA TRP A 78 -17.30 3.49 4.25
C TRP A 78 -16.55 2.41 3.46
N PHE A 79 -17.27 1.44 2.88
CA PHE A 79 -16.67 0.49 1.95
C PHE A 79 -16.18 1.22 0.69
N HIS A 80 -17.03 2.04 0.08
CA HIS A 80 -16.67 2.85 -1.09
C HIS A 80 -15.53 3.83 -0.78
N GLY A 81 -15.57 4.47 0.38
CA GLY A 81 -14.50 5.35 0.86
C GLY A 81 -13.17 4.60 0.99
N LYS A 82 -13.18 3.41 1.59
CA LYS A 82 -11.98 2.55 1.69
C LYS A 82 -11.46 2.14 0.32
N VAL A 83 -12.32 1.70 -0.60
CA VAL A 83 -11.92 1.28 -1.96
C VAL A 83 -11.33 2.46 -2.73
N THR A 84 -11.98 3.63 -2.66
CA THR A 84 -11.48 4.87 -3.28
C THR A 84 -10.11 5.23 -2.73
N LEU A 85 -9.94 5.16 -1.41
CA LEU A 85 -8.66 5.44 -0.77
C LEU A 85 -7.56 4.47 -1.22
N PHE A 86 -7.88 3.18 -1.32
CA PHE A 86 -6.94 2.17 -1.83
C PHE A 86 -6.51 2.45 -3.27
N VAL A 87 -7.45 2.84 -4.15
CA VAL A 87 -7.15 3.23 -5.54
C VAL A 87 -6.28 4.48 -5.58
N LEU A 88 -6.58 5.50 -4.77
CA LEU A 88 -5.78 6.73 -4.70
C LEU A 88 -4.34 6.45 -4.26
N ILE A 89 -4.16 5.59 -3.25
CA ILE A 89 -2.83 5.12 -2.82
C ILE A 89 -2.10 4.45 -4.00
N GLY A 90 -2.75 3.50 -4.69
CA GLY A 90 -2.13 2.81 -5.83
C GLY A 90 -1.80 3.74 -7.00
N LEU A 91 -2.59 4.79 -7.25
CA LEU A 91 -2.28 5.79 -8.27
C LEU A 91 -1.09 6.67 -7.86
N LEU A 92 -1.04 7.05 -6.60
CA LEU A 92 0.05 7.82 -6.01
C LEU A 92 1.37 7.03 -6.06
N SER A 93 1.30 5.72 -5.82
CA SER A 93 2.46 4.81 -5.84
C SER A 93 3.06 4.58 -7.23
N LEU A 94 2.32 4.90 -8.31
CA LEU A 94 2.86 4.84 -9.66
C LEU A 94 4.04 5.80 -9.85
N TYR A 95 4.08 6.92 -9.13
CA TYR A 95 5.19 7.87 -9.25
C TYR A 95 6.52 7.29 -8.70
N PRO A 96 6.62 6.86 -7.42
CA PRO A 96 7.80 6.17 -6.90
C PRO A 96 8.22 4.99 -7.75
N THR A 97 7.28 4.10 -8.08
CA THR A 97 7.56 2.91 -8.87
C THR A 97 8.16 3.29 -10.23
N LYS A 98 7.60 4.27 -10.96
CA LYS A 98 8.18 4.68 -12.27
C LYS A 98 9.61 5.19 -12.14
N VAL A 99 9.91 6.00 -11.13
CA VAL A 99 11.28 6.50 -10.88
C VAL A 99 12.23 5.34 -10.62
N LEU A 100 11.88 4.47 -9.66
CA LEU A 100 12.70 3.35 -9.23
C LEU A 100 12.90 2.31 -10.35
N LEU A 101 11.85 2.02 -11.12
CA LEU A 101 11.93 1.17 -12.31
C LEU A 101 12.90 1.72 -13.36
N GLY A 102 12.91 3.05 -13.56
CA GLY A 102 13.83 3.73 -14.47
C GLY A 102 15.30 3.50 -14.09
N TRP A 103 15.59 3.33 -12.80
CA TRP A 103 16.94 3.14 -12.29
C TRP A 103 17.48 1.71 -12.44
N ARG A 104 16.62 0.72 -12.73
CA ARG A 104 17.03 -0.71 -12.77
C ARG A 104 18.25 -0.98 -13.65
N LYS A 105 18.33 -0.35 -14.82
CA LYS A 105 19.46 -0.55 -15.74
C LYS A 105 20.76 0.04 -15.19
N ALA A 106 20.71 1.28 -14.67
CA ALA A 106 21.86 1.95 -14.08
C ALA A 106 22.39 1.21 -12.84
N VAL A 107 21.48 0.79 -11.95
CA VAL A 107 21.80 0.01 -10.75
C VAL A 107 22.41 -1.35 -11.11
N LYS A 108 21.93 -2.01 -12.17
CA LYS A 108 22.51 -3.26 -12.67
C LYS A 108 23.94 -3.04 -13.21
N ALA A 109 24.21 -1.88 -13.79
CA ALA A 109 25.54 -1.46 -14.22
C ALA A 109 26.43 -0.92 -13.08
N GLY A 110 25.99 -1.00 -11.82
CA GLY A 110 26.76 -0.56 -10.65
C GLY A 110 26.76 0.95 -10.43
N HIS A 111 25.91 1.72 -11.11
CA HIS A 111 25.84 3.17 -10.96
C HIS A 111 24.72 3.57 -10.00
N VAL A 112 24.98 4.57 -9.17
CA VAL A 112 23.94 5.25 -8.38
C VAL A 112 23.35 6.37 -9.22
N PRO A 113 22.03 6.41 -9.45
CA PRO A 113 21.35 7.53 -10.07
C PRO A 113 21.57 8.82 -9.28
N GLU A 114 21.74 9.93 -9.98
CA GLU A 114 21.76 11.26 -9.35
C GLU A 114 20.37 11.59 -8.79
N ILE A 115 20.35 12.06 -7.54
CA ILE A 115 19.13 12.47 -6.84
C ILE A 115 19.26 13.97 -6.60
N ASP A 116 18.48 14.75 -7.35
CA ASP A 116 18.39 16.19 -7.14
C ASP A 116 17.44 16.53 -5.97
N ASP A 117 17.50 17.78 -5.52
CA ASP A 117 16.68 18.27 -4.41
C ASP A 117 15.17 18.18 -4.68
N ALA A 118 14.76 18.33 -5.94
CA ALA A 118 13.36 18.29 -6.33
C ALA A 118 12.80 16.86 -6.21
N LEU A 119 13.53 15.88 -6.74
CA LEU A 119 13.23 14.47 -6.65
C LEU A 119 13.21 14.01 -5.19
N GLN A 120 14.22 14.41 -4.41
CA GLN A 120 14.30 14.10 -2.98
C GLN A 120 13.05 14.56 -2.22
N ARG A 121 12.62 15.80 -2.46
CA ARG A 121 11.42 16.38 -1.82
C ARG A 121 10.13 15.73 -2.30
N ASN A 122 9.98 15.54 -3.61
CA ASN A 122 8.76 15.01 -4.22
C ASN A 122 8.51 13.56 -3.80
N LEU A 123 9.52 12.68 -3.92
CA LEU A 123 9.37 11.28 -3.49
C LEU A 123 9.11 11.17 -2.00
N ARG A 124 9.81 11.95 -1.17
CA ARG A 124 9.52 11.98 0.27
C ARG A 124 8.08 12.42 0.55
N GLY A 125 7.60 13.46 -0.12
CA GLY A 125 6.23 13.96 0.04
C GLY A 125 5.20 12.90 -0.33
N VAL A 126 5.41 12.21 -1.45
CA VAL A 126 4.57 11.10 -1.92
C VAL A 126 4.55 9.95 -0.91
N LEU A 127 5.71 9.43 -0.51
CA LEU A 127 5.82 8.31 0.45
C LEU A 127 5.18 8.65 1.80
N VAL A 128 5.33 9.89 2.28
CA VAL A 128 4.67 10.36 3.50
C VAL A 128 3.15 10.40 3.31
N ALA A 129 2.67 10.93 2.19
CA ALA A 129 1.23 10.97 1.91
C ALA A 129 0.64 9.56 1.85
N GLU A 130 1.28 8.62 1.14
CA GLU A 130 0.87 7.21 1.09
C GLU A 130 0.79 6.59 2.47
N LEU A 131 1.79 6.83 3.34
CA LEU A 131 1.80 6.28 4.68
C LEU A 131 0.58 6.75 5.49
N HIS A 132 0.22 8.03 5.41
CA HIS A 132 -0.96 8.57 6.09
C HIS A 132 -2.26 7.97 5.54
N LEU A 133 -2.36 7.84 4.21
CA LEU A 133 -3.53 7.23 3.57
C LEU A 133 -3.68 5.74 3.95
N VAL A 134 -2.57 4.99 4.02
CA VAL A 134 -2.56 3.59 4.49
C VAL A 134 -3.02 3.48 5.94
N VAL A 135 -2.61 4.40 6.82
CA VAL A 135 -3.05 4.44 8.24
C VAL A 135 -4.54 4.78 8.37
N LEU A 136 -5.09 5.56 7.44
CA LEU A 136 -6.52 5.88 7.41
C LEU A 136 -7.40 4.67 7.00
N MET A 137 -6.87 3.72 6.22
CA MET A 137 -7.64 2.55 5.78
C MET A 137 -8.22 1.70 6.92
N PRO A 138 -7.48 1.31 7.98
CA PRO A 138 -8.03 0.61 9.14
C PRO A 138 -9.18 1.35 9.82
N ILE A 139 -9.15 2.69 9.85
CA ILE A 139 -10.21 3.51 10.46
C ILE A 139 -11.50 3.36 9.65
N LEU A 140 -11.42 3.54 8.32
CA LEU A 140 -12.57 3.31 7.42
C LEU A 140 -13.08 1.86 7.50
N ALA A 141 -12.17 0.89 7.64
CA ALA A 141 -12.54 -0.51 7.81
C ALA A 141 -13.33 -0.75 9.11
N ALA A 142 -12.94 -0.10 10.21
CA ALA A 142 -13.65 -0.19 11.49
C ALA A 142 -15.03 0.50 11.45
N LEU A 143 -15.13 1.68 10.82
CA LEU A 143 -16.40 2.38 10.61
C LEU A 143 -17.37 1.54 9.77
N MET A 144 -16.87 0.98 8.66
CA MET A 144 -17.61 0.05 7.81
C MET A 144 -18.09 -1.16 8.63
N ALA A 145 -17.21 -1.83 9.36
CA ALA A 145 -17.54 -3.05 10.11
C ALA A 145 -18.66 -2.82 11.14
N ARG A 146 -18.73 -1.61 11.71
CA ARG A 146 -19.73 -1.19 12.69
C ARG A 146 -20.99 -0.56 12.09
N GLY A 147 -21.06 -0.38 10.77
CA GLY A 147 -22.24 0.22 10.11
C GLY A 147 -22.49 1.68 10.51
N VAL A 148 -21.45 2.41 10.91
CA VAL A 148 -21.59 3.78 11.43
C VAL A 148 -22.32 4.65 10.40
N GLY A 149 -23.41 5.31 10.80
CA GLY A 149 -24.19 6.18 9.92
C GLY A 149 -25.10 5.46 8.91
N MET A 150 -25.21 4.13 8.95
CA MET A 150 -26.14 3.37 8.09
C MET A 150 -27.53 3.16 8.73
N GLY A 151 -27.72 3.51 10.01
CA GLY A 151 -29.01 3.37 10.70
C GLY A 151 -29.47 1.92 10.93
N VAL A 152 -28.56 0.95 10.78
CA VAL A 152 -28.75 -0.50 10.98
C VAL A 152 -27.82 -1.05 12.05
#